data_AF-A0A7K2SJD8-F1
#
_entry.id   AF-A0A7K2SJD8-F1
#
_cell.length_a   1.000
_cell.length_b   1.000
_cell.length_c   1.000
_cell.angle_alpha   90.00
_cell.angle_beta   90.00
_cell.angle_gamma   90.00
#
_symmetry.space_group_name_H-M   'P 1'
#
loop_
_entity.id
_entity.type
_entity.pdbx_description
1 polymer ?
#
loop_
_entity_poly.entity_id
_entity_poly.type
_entity_poly.pdbx_seq_one_letter_code
_entity_poly.pdbx_strand_id
1 'polypeptide(L)'
;MSQLKGVRRALGLLGTTRRVLVHSLLERGYVAPPACERPAPGFTSDDLALLSALAQHPRYDCIAEAAGIPVKNLRAEIGALVAKTGADNAIHLVSLAHRWQLLGINTPASNRHHGAAAHPPGGSP
;
A
#
# COMPACT_ATOMS: atom_id res chain seq x y z
N MET A 1 18.06 -10.74 -24.56
CA MET A 1 16.97 -11.23 -23.67
C MET A 1 16.73 -10.20 -22.58
N SER A 2 15.49 -9.74 -22.38
CA SER A 2 15.18 -8.62 -21.49
C SER A 2 15.35 -9.00 -20.01
N GLN A 3 16.27 -8.33 -19.31
CA GLN A 3 16.62 -8.52 -17.89
C GLN A 3 15.39 -8.57 -16.96
N LEU A 4 14.32 -7.86 -17.32
CA LEU A 4 13.04 -7.84 -16.61
C LEU A 4 12.30 -9.19 -16.54
N LYS A 5 12.47 -10.08 -17.53
CA LYS A 5 11.85 -11.42 -17.49
C LYS A 5 12.51 -12.33 -16.44
N GLY A 6 13.82 -12.22 -16.27
CA GLY A 6 14.59 -13.00 -15.29
C GLY A 6 14.20 -12.63 -13.86
N VAL A 7 14.13 -11.33 -13.55
CA VAL A 7 13.73 -10.81 -12.23
C VAL A 7 12.33 -11.26 -11.83
N ARG A 8 11.36 -11.22 -12.76
CA ARG A 8 9.98 -11.68 -12.49
C ARG A 8 9.92 -13.16 -12.12
N ARG A 9 10.68 -14.00 -12.84
CA ARG A 9 10.73 -15.44 -12.58
C ARG A 9 11.40 -15.73 -11.23
N ALA A 10 12.51 -15.06 -10.92
CA ALA A 10 13.22 -15.21 -9.65
C ALA A 10 12.37 -14.81 -8.44
N LEU A 11 11.48 -13.83 -8.60
CA LEU A 11 10.57 -13.39 -7.54
C LEU A 11 9.25 -14.19 -7.45
N GLY A 12 9.00 -15.15 -8.36
CA GLY A 12 7.72 -15.85 -8.45
C GLY A 12 6.56 -14.97 -8.96
N LEU A 13 6.86 -13.81 -9.54
CA LEU A 13 5.90 -12.77 -9.94
C LEU A 13 5.60 -12.79 -11.45
N LEU A 14 5.54 -13.98 -12.06
CA LEU A 14 5.14 -14.13 -13.46
C LEU A 14 3.68 -13.68 -13.62
N GLY A 15 3.41 -12.80 -14.60
CA GLY A 15 2.06 -12.29 -14.85
C GLY A 15 1.60 -11.10 -13.99
N THR A 16 2.48 -10.52 -13.15
CA THR A 16 2.13 -9.36 -12.32
C THR A 16 2.25 -8.02 -13.07
N THR A 17 1.61 -6.97 -12.52
CA THR A 17 1.77 -5.61 -13.04
C THR A 17 3.11 -5.02 -12.61
N ARG A 18 3.63 -4.05 -13.39
CA ARG A 18 4.88 -3.34 -13.06
C ARG A 18 4.81 -2.69 -11.66
N ARG A 19 3.64 -2.25 -11.23
CA ARG A 19 3.40 -1.65 -9.92
C ARG A 19 3.64 -2.64 -8.77
N VAL A 20 3.06 -3.84 -8.85
CA VAL A 20 3.27 -4.89 -7.85
C VAL A 20 4.73 -5.34 -7.82
N LEU A 21 5.36 -5.48 -8.99
CA LEU A 21 6.79 -5.80 -9.07
C LEU A 21 7.67 -4.75 -8.37
N VAL A 22 7.41 -3.45 -8.61
CA VAL A 22 8.13 -2.36 -7.95
C VAL A 22 7.91 -2.38 -6.44
N HIS A 23 6.67 -2.59 -5.99
CA HIS A 23 6.38 -2.75 -4.57
C HIS A 23 7.21 -3.88 -3.95
N SER A 24 7.23 -5.08 -4.54
CA SER A 24 7.99 -6.22 -4.02
C SER A 24 9.50 -6.02 -4.04
N LEU A 25 10.03 -5.30 -5.03
CA LEU A 25 11.46 -4.99 -5.10
C LEU A 25 11.89 -4.03 -3.98
N LEU A 26 11.07 -3.00 -3.73
CA LEU A 26 11.31 -2.01 -2.68
C LEU A 26 11.12 -2.62 -1.28
N GLU A 27 10.03 -3.38 -1.09
CA GLU A 27 9.73 -4.06 0.19
C GLU A 27 10.83 -5.04 0.60
N ARG A 28 11.40 -5.77 -0.37
CA ARG A 28 12.51 -6.71 -0.13
C ARG A 28 13.89 -6.03 -0.07
N GLY A 29 13.95 -4.71 -0.25
CA GLY A 29 15.20 -3.95 -0.21
C GLY A 29 16.15 -4.21 -1.39
N TYR A 30 15.69 -4.83 -2.48
CA TYR A 30 16.51 -5.04 -3.68
C TYR A 30 16.81 -3.72 -4.42
N VAL A 31 15.96 -2.71 -4.20
CA VAL A 31 16.11 -1.36 -4.76
C VAL A 31 15.82 -0.37 -3.64
N ALA A 32 16.58 0.73 -3.58
CA ALA A 32 16.31 1.82 -2.65
C ALA A 32 15.07 2.63 -3.11
N PRO A 33 14.23 3.12 -2.18
CA PRO A 33 13.17 4.05 -2.52
C PRO A 33 13.73 5.30 -3.23
N PRO A 34 12.94 5.93 -4.13
CA PRO A 34 13.39 7.13 -4.82
C PRO A 34 13.75 8.23 -3.83
N ALA A 35 14.77 9.02 -4.18
CA ALA A 35 15.07 10.24 -3.46
C ALA A 35 13.89 11.20 -3.63
N CYS A 36 13.22 11.54 -2.53
CA CYS A 36 12.21 12.58 -2.47
C CYS A 36 12.43 13.38 -1.19
N GLU A 37 12.63 14.69 -1.35
CA GLU A 37 12.80 15.63 -0.23
C GLU A 37 11.45 16.17 0.28
N ARG A 38 10.38 15.97 -0.48
CA ARG A 38 9.04 16.44 -0.11
C ARG A 38 8.47 15.57 1.02
N PRO A 39 7.93 16.17 2.10
CA PRO A 39 7.24 15.43 3.13
C PRO A 39 5.98 14.74 2.57
N ALA A 40 5.53 13.69 3.26
CA ALA A 40 4.27 13.02 2.95
C ALA A 40 3.10 14.01 3.07
N PRO A 41 2.18 14.08 2.09
CA PRO A 41 0.93 14.81 2.27
C PRO A 41 0.09 14.14 3.36
N GLY A 42 -0.90 14.86 3.91
CA GLY A 42 -1.82 14.28 4.90
C GLY A 42 -2.72 13.22 4.26
N PHE A 43 -2.46 11.94 4.51
CA PHE A 43 -3.27 10.82 4.00
C PHE A 43 -4.43 10.50 4.96
N THR A 44 -5.61 10.21 4.38
CA THR A 44 -6.74 9.63 5.13
C THR A 44 -6.57 8.11 5.23
N SER A 45 -7.37 7.47 6.08
CA SER A 45 -7.42 6.00 6.15
C SER A 45 -7.77 5.36 4.80
N ASP A 46 -8.69 5.98 4.05
CA ASP A 46 -9.11 5.50 2.74
C ASP A 46 -7.99 5.66 1.69
N ASP A 47 -7.23 6.75 1.76
CA ASP A 47 -6.06 6.93 0.91
C ASP A 47 -5.02 5.82 1.15
N LEU A 48 -4.75 5.51 2.42
CA LEU A 48 -3.80 4.46 2.80
C LEU A 48 -4.31 3.07 2.39
N ALA A 49 -5.61 2.81 2.51
CA ALA A 49 -6.23 1.57 2.05
C ALA A 49 -6.08 1.40 0.53
N LEU A 50 -6.39 2.45 -0.26
CA LEU A 50 -6.20 2.45 -1.71
C LEU A 50 -4.72 2.31 -2.10
N LEU A 51 -3.84 3.01 -1.40
CA LEU A 51 -2.39 2.94 -1.65
C LEU A 51 -1.82 1.54 -1.40
N SER A 52 -2.25 0.91 -0.31
CA SER A 52 -1.90 -0.48 0.03
C SER A 52 -2.47 -1.47 -0.97
N ALA A 53 -3.75 -1.30 -1.36
CA ALA A 53 -4.39 -2.15 -2.36
C ALA A 53 -3.71 -2.05 -3.74
N LEU A 54 -3.32 -0.85 -4.16
CA LEU A 54 -2.53 -0.62 -5.37
C LEU A 54 -1.21 -1.37 -5.33
N ALA A 55 -0.52 -1.35 -4.20
CA ALA A 55 0.78 -1.98 -4.05
C ALA A 55 0.71 -3.51 -4.13
N GLN A 56 -0.34 -4.11 -3.58
CA GLN A 56 -0.47 -5.56 -3.41
C GLN A 56 -1.21 -6.24 -4.56
N HIS A 57 -2.19 -5.59 -5.19
CA HIS A 57 -3.08 -6.24 -6.14
C HIS A 57 -2.80 -5.83 -7.61
N PRO A 58 -2.67 -6.82 -8.52
CA PRO A 58 -2.44 -6.53 -9.93
C PRO A 58 -3.74 -6.15 -10.68
N ARG A 59 -4.91 -6.61 -10.23
CA ARG A 59 -6.19 -6.44 -10.94
C ARG A 59 -7.06 -5.35 -10.31
N TYR A 60 -7.77 -4.59 -11.15
CA TYR A 60 -8.59 -3.44 -10.69
C TYR A 60 -9.77 -3.84 -9.81
N ASP A 61 -10.40 -4.98 -10.07
CA ASP A 61 -11.45 -5.56 -9.23
C ASP A 61 -10.94 -5.86 -7.81
N CYS A 62 -9.80 -6.53 -7.70
CA CYS A 62 -9.20 -6.83 -6.40
C CYS A 62 -8.75 -5.56 -5.65
N ILE A 63 -8.25 -4.54 -6.37
CA ILE A 63 -7.88 -3.25 -5.76
C ILE A 63 -9.12 -2.56 -5.20
N ALA A 64 -10.21 -2.52 -5.98
CA ALA A 64 -11.46 -1.89 -5.60
C ALA A 64 -12.03 -2.55 -4.33
N GLU A 65 -12.06 -3.89 -4.31
CA GLU A 65 -12.49 -4.69 -3.16
C GLU A 65 -11.63 -4.40 -1.92
N ALA A 66 -10.31 -4.50 -2.04
CA ALA A 66 -9.40 -4.28 -0.91
C ALA A 66 -9.42 -2.84 -0.38
N ALA A 67 -9.71 -1.86 -1.23
CA ALA A 67 -9.85 -0.46 -0.85
C ALA A 67 -11.27 -0.10 -0.37
N GLY A 68 -12.25 -1.00 -0.49
CA GLY A 68 -13.66 -0.69 -0.20
C GLY A 68 -14.29 0.32 -1.17
N ILE A 69 -13.75 0.46 -2.38
CA ILE A 69 -14.17 1.45 -3.37
C ILE A 69 -14.99 0.77 -4.47
N PRO A 70 -16.12 1.33 -4.93
CA PRO A 70 -16.80 0.82 -6.12
C PRO A 70 -15.87 0.83 -7.35
N VAL A 71 -15.81 -0.27 -8.11
CA VAL A 71 -14.92 -0.39 -9.29
C VAL A 71 -15.05 0.80 -10.26
N LYS A 72 -16.27 1.33 -10.42
CA LYS A 72 -16.55 2.51 -11.27
C LYS A 72 -15.87 3.81 -10.79
N ASN A 73 -15.62 3.95 -9.49
CA ASN A 73 -14.99 5.12 -8.89
C ASN A 73 -13.46 4.98 -8.81
N LEU A 74 -12.95 3.75 -8.82
CA LEU A 74 -11.53 3.45 -8.57
C LEU A 74 -10.57 4.28 -9.43
N ARG A 75 -10.88 4.50 -10.71
CA ARG A 75 -10.01 5.29 -11.59
C ARG A 75 -9.91 6.76 -11.15
N ALA A 76 -11.01 7.35 -10.71
CA ALA A 76 -11.05 8.72 -10.23
C ALA A 76 -10.29 8.85 -8.91
N GLU A 77 -10.49 7.91 -7.98
CA GLU A 77 -9.80 7.87 -6.69
C GLU A 77 -8.27 7.72 -6.85
N ILE A 78 -7.82 6.84 -7.76
CA ILE A 78 -6.40 6.73 -8.10
C ILE A 78 -5.87 8.06 -8.65
N GLY A 79 -6.63 8.72 -9.53
CA GLY A 79 -6.26 10.02 -10.09
C GLY A 79 -6.12 11.11 -9.02
N ALA A 80 -7.07 11.16 -8.08
CA ALA A 80 -7.04 12.09 -6.96
C ALA A 80 -5.81 11.86 -6.07
N LEU A 81 -5.49 10.59 -5.77
CA LEU A 81 -4.33 10.23 -4.96
C LEU A 81 -2.99 10.57 -5.66
N VAL A 82 -2.92 10.35 -6.98
CA VAL A 82 -1.76 10.75 -7.80
C VAL A 82 -1.59 12.27 -7.79
N ALA A 83 -2.67 13.04 -7.99
CA ALA A 83 -2.62 14.50 -7.94
C ALA A 83 -2.21 15.03 -6.55
N LYS A 84 -2.79 14.48 -5.48
CA LYS A 84 -2.50 14.83 -4.09
C LYS A 84 -1.02 14.66 -3.71
N THR A 85 -0.38 13.63 -4.26
CA THR A 85 1.03 13.31 -4.00
C THR A 85 1.99 14.00 -4.96
N GLY A 86 1.49 14.54 -6.07
CA GLY A 86 2.30 15.02 -7.18
C GLY A 86 3.07 13.90 -7.88
N ALA A 87 2.58 12.66 -7.80
CA ALA A 87 3.15 11.55 -8.54
C ALA A 87 2.82 11.66 -10.03
N ASP A 88 3.65 11.09 -10.90
CA ASP A 88 3.36 11.09 -12.34
C ASP A 88 2.34 10.01 -12.72
N ASN A 89 2.32 8.91 -11.97
CA ASN A 89 1.44 7.77 -12.19
C ASN A 89 1.43 6.84 -10.96
N ALA A 90 0.60 5.80 -11.01
CA ALA A 90 0.42 4.84 -9.92
C ALA A 90 1.69 4.03 -9.56
N ILE A 91 2.68 3.92 -10.44
CA ILE A 91 3.96 3.26 -10.11
C ILE A 91 4.82 4.21 -9.29
N HIS A 92 4.96 5.46 -9.75
CA HIS A 92 5.67 6.50 -9.00
C HIS A 92 5.03 6.72 -7.63
N LEU A 93 3.70 6.71 -7.54
CA LEU A 93 2.96 6.76 -6.28
C LEU A 93 3.39 5.65 -5.29
N VAL A 94 3.49 4.40 -5.74
CA VAL A 94 3.93 3.28 -4.89
C VAL A 94 5.39 3.43 -4.45
N SER A 95 6.25 3.96 -5.31
CA SER A 95 7.65 4.24 -4.96
C SER A 95 7.76 5.36 -3.91
N LEU A 96 6.98 6.42 -4.04
CA LEU A 96 6.90 7.50 -3.04
C LEU A 96 6.34 7.01 -1.70
N ALA A 97 5.35 6.12 -1.74
CA ALA A 97 4.80 5.51 -0.54
C ALA A 97 5.85 4.72 0.27
N HIS A 98 6.73 3.99 -0.40
CA HIS A 98 7.90 3.35 0.22
C HIS A 98 8.88 4.36 0.80
N ARG A 99 9.13 5.47 0.08
CA ARG A 99 9.99 6.55 0.57
C ARG A 99 9.43 7.19 1.85
N TRP A 100 8.12 7.34 1.94
CA TRP A 100 7.43 7.83 3.15
C TRP A 100 7.17 6.74 4.20
N GLN A 101 7.65 5.51 4.00
CA GLN A 101 7.47 4.37 4.92
C GLN A 101 6.00 4.05 5.20
N LEU A 102 5.11 4.27 4.22
CA LEU A 102 3.68 3.98 4.32
C LEU A 102 3.33 2.53 3.95
N LEU A 103 4.27 1.83 3.31
CA LEU A 103 4.12 0.46 2.84
C LEU A 103 5.29 -0.39 3.38
N GLY A 104 5.00 -1.39 4.21
CA GLY A 104 6.01 -2.28 4.77
C GLY A 104 5.86 -2.51 6.29
N ILE A 105 6.33 -3.68 6.72
CA ILE A 105 6.32 -4.30 8.06
C ILE A 105 5.83 -3.41 9.21
N ASN A 106 4.60 -3.69 9.67
CA ASN A 106 3.85 -3.04 10.75
C ASN A 106 2.89 -1.92 10.34
N THR A 107 2.11 -2.11 9.28
CA THR A 107 0.76 -1.55 9.32
C THR A 107 -0.10 -2.50 10.18
N PRO A 108 -0.45 -2.16 11.44
CA PRO A 108 -1.38 -2.99 12.19
C PRO A 108 -2.71 -2.99 11.44
N ALA A 109 -3.00 -4.11 10.79
CA ALA A 109 -4.35 -4.43 10.40
C ALA A 109 -5.19 -4.40 11.68
N SER A 110 -6.06 -3.40 11.79
CA SER A 110 -7.22 -3.44 12.67
C SER A 110 -6.87 -3.65 14.16
N ASN A 111 -6.70 -2.55 14.90
CA ASN A 111 -7.04 -2.56 16.31
C ASN A 111 -8.57 -2.78 16.43
N ARG A 112 -9.02 -4.02 16.20
CA ARG A 112 -10.36 -4.46 16.63
C ARG A 112 -10.34 -4.39 18.14
N HIS A 113 -11.08 -3.42 18.67
CA HIS A 113 -11.84 -3.54 19.91
C HIS A 113 -11.30 -4.59 20.91
N HIS A 114 -10.21 -4.28 21.60
CA HIS A 114 -10.10 -4.74 22.98
C HIS A 114 -10.84 -3.72 23.86
N GLY A 115 -12.16 -3.71 23.74
CA GLY A 115 -13.02 -3.16 24.78
C GLY A 115 -13.01 -4.13 25.95
N ALA A 116 -11.93 -4.14 26.74
CA ALA A 116 -12.00 -4.62 28.11
C ALA A 116 -12.63 -3.51 28.95
N ALA A 117 -13.96 -3.44 28.88
CA ALA A 117 -14.74 -2.70 29.86
C ALA A 117 -15.08 -3.64 31.02
N ALA A 118 -14.60 -3.24 32.20
CA ALA A 118 -15.20 -3.36 33.52
C ALA A 118 -15.36 -4.75 34.18
N HIS A 119 -14.58 -4.98 35.25
CA HIS A 119 -15.12 -5.20 36.61
C HIS A 119 -14.00 -5.14 37.68
N PRO A 120 -14.14 -4.28 38.71
CA PRO A 120 -13.71 -4.59 40.09
C PRO A 120 -14.93 -4.47 41.04
N PRO A 121 -14.85 -4.61 42.39
CA PRO A 121 -13.84 -5.22 43.28
C PRO A 121 -14.46 -6.23 44.30
N GLY A 122 -13.63 -6.87 45.14
CA GLY A 122 -14.00 -7.45 46.44
C GLY A 122 -13.45 -8.86 46.65
N GLY A 123 -12.87 -9.25 47.78
CA GLY A 123 -12.57 -8.61 49.05
C GLY A 123 -11.75 -9.60 49.89
N SER A 124 -10.97 -9.09 50.86
CA SER A 124 -10.24 -9.87 51.88
C SER A 124 -11.20 -10.69 52.77
N PRO A 125 -10.73 -11.61 53.64
CA PRO A 125 -9.69 -11.41 54.66
C PRO A 125 -8.35 -12.04 54.34
#